data_AF-A0A7X7A517-F1
#
_entry.id   AF-A0A7X7A517-F1
#
_cell.length_a   1.000
_cell.length_b   1.000
_cell.length_c   1.000
_cell.angle_alpha   90.00
_cell.angle_beta   90.00
_cell.angle_gamma   90.00
#
_symmetry.space_group_name_H-M   'P 1'
#
loop_
_entity.id
_entity.type
_entity.pdbx_description
1 polymer ?
#
loop_
_entity_poly.entity_id
_entity_poly.type
_entity_poly.pdbx_seq_one_letter_code
_entity_poly.pdbx_strand_id
1 'polypeptide(L)'
;MNLHGSFPLGLGLMGLVLLGEGIRRKAGDSGALPAREWWRLAGYTVAVALATLANPTGPRVLGYVSHLMTAKSVVNLVTEWAPPTPRDAAGAIFFALVIALFVALIYARRRPALTDLFLVLAFLWLGLSAGRNIVWFAMVAYLPLAEALASHWSDAPPASKRDGAGQGIPAANAVLVSALATAVVLSLPWIRPLLGRPVSLLTEDTPVKAVEKLRALPPEERPKRLFHTTGFGSYLIWAAPEQPVFIDPRFEFYPVDQINDCRFASAGYNVEETLARYRIDGLLLDRKSQEKLEERARASGRWCEVYRDATAVLMVPARPAP
;
A
#
# COMPACT_ATOMS: atom_id res chain seq x y z
N MET A 1 -3.40 -7.98 -13.17
CA MET A 1 -3.33 -8.76 -11.92
C MET A 1 -2.92 -7.79 -10.82
N ASN A 2 -3.71 -7.65 -9.76
CA ASN A 2 -3.40 -6.73 -8.67
C ASN A 2 -2.62 -7.49 -7.60
N LEU A 3 -1.34 -7.76 -7.86
CA LEU A 3 -0.45 -8.39 -6.89
C LEU A 3 -0.03 -7.32 -5.91
N HIS A 4 -0.63 -7.32 -4.72
CA HIS A 4 -0.23 -6.39 -3.68
C HIS A 4 1.25 -6.63 -3.32
N GLY A 5 2.07 -5.57 -3.36
CA GLY A 5 3.52 -5.66 -3.19
C GLY A 5 4.02 -6.21 -1.84
N SER A 6 3.11 -6.53 -0.92
CA SER A 6 3.40 -7.09 0.41
C SER A 6 3.52 -8.63 0.43
N PHE A 7 3.17 -9.34 -0.65
CA PHE A 7 3.25 -10.81 -0.67
C PHE A 7 4.66 -11.39 -0.34
N PRO A 8 5.80 -10.75 -0.69
CA PRO A 8 7.13 -11.28 -0.35
C PRO A 8 7.38 -11.30 1.16
N LEU A 9 6.65 -10.50 1.95
CA LEU A 9 6.77 -10.47 3.41
C LEU A 9 6.41 -11.82 4.03
N GLY A 10 5.43 -12.54 3.47
CA GLY A 10 5.06 -13.88 3.94
C GLY A 10 6.19 -14.90 3.73
N LEU A 11 6.84 -14.86 2.56
CA LEU A 11 8.01 -15.71 2.27
C LEU A 11 9.20 -15.33 3.16
N GLY A 12 9.44 -14.03 3.36
CA GLY A 12 10.47 -13.53 4.27
C GLY A 12 10.25 -13.99 5.70
N LEU A 13 9.01 -13.91 6.20
CA LEU A 13 8.62 -14.41 7.52
C LEU A 13 8.95 -15.90 7.68
N MET A 14 8.50 -16.73 6.73
CA MET A 14 8.76 -18.18 6.76
C MET A 14 10.27 -18.48 6.71
N GLY A 15 11.03 -17.74 5.89
CA GLY A 15 12.47 -17.88 5.78
C GLY A 15 13.21 -17.51 7.07
N LEU A 16 12.81 -16.42 7.73
CA LEU A 16 13.37 -16.00 9.03
C LEU A 16 13.08 -17.01 10.13
N VAL A 17 11.87 -17.58 10.17
CA VAL A 17 11.52 -18.65 11.12
C VAL A 17 12.36 -19.89 10.86
N LEU A 18 12.49 -20.31 9.59
CA LEU A 18 13.28 -21.47 9.20
C LEU A 18 14.76 -21.31 9.61
N LEU A 19 15.32 -20.11 9.39
CA LEU A 19 16.69 -19.76 9.76
C LEU A 19 16.87 -19.76 11.28
N GLY A 20 15.99 -19.06 12.02
CA GLY A 20 16.05 -18.97 13.48
C GLY A 20 15.98 -20.34 14.13
N GLU A 21 15.00 -21.15 13.74
CA GLU A 21 14.83 -22.51 14.28
C GLU A 21 15.97 -23.45 13.85
N GLY A 22 16.52 -23.28 12.65
CA GLY A 22 17.69 -24.02 12.20
C GLY A 22 18.93 -23.75 13.05
N ILE A 23 19.17 -22.48 13.41
CA ILE A 23 20.27 -22.08 14.28
C ILE A 23 20.06 -22.62 15.70
N ARG A 24 18.85 -22.44 16.26
CA ARG A 24 18.50 -22.95 17.61
C ARG A 24 18.66 -24.47 17.69
N ARG A 25 18.21 -25.20 16.67
CA ARG A 25 18.39 -26.64 16.56
C ARG A 25 19.86 -27.04 16.52
N LYS A 26 20.69 -26.34 15.75
CA LYS A 26 22.13 -26.60 15.67
C LYS A 26 22.84 -26.29 17.00
N ALA A 27 22.35 -25.30 17.75
CA ALA A 27 22.85 -24.95 19.07
C ALA A 27 22.39 -25.88 20.20
N GLY A 28 21.55 -26.90 19.91
CA GLY A 28 21.06 -27.84 20.91
C GLY A 28 19.98 -27.26 21.84
N ASP A 29 19.33 -26.18 21.44
CA ASP A 29 18.24 -25.57 22.20
C ASP A 29 17.04 -26.55 22.30
N SER A 30 16.68 -26.93 23.54
CA SER A 30 15.59 -27.86 23.82
C SER A 30 14.21 -27.32 23.45
N GLY A 31 14.08 -26.01 23.26
CA GLY A 31 12.88 -25.34 22.76
C GLY A 31 12.84 -25.15 21.24
N ALA A 32 13.80 -25.68 20.48
CA ALA A 32 13.82 -25.61 19.02
C ALA A 32 12.82 -26.58 18.38
N LEU A 33 12.38 -26.28 17.14
CA LEU A 33 11.50 -27.17 16.39
C LEU A 33 12.13 -28.57 16.18
N PRO A 34 11.33 -29.65 16.37
CA PRO A 34 11.73 -31.00 16.00
C PRO A 34 12.11 -31.10 14.51
N ALA A 35 13.00 -32.03 14.17
CA ALA A 35 13.54 -32.17 12.81
C ALA A 35 12.44 -32.30 11.75
N ARG A 36 11.42 -33.11 12.07
CA ARG A 36 10.27 -33.37 11.22
C ARG A 36 9.46 -32.11 10.96
N GLU A 37 9.23 -31.29 11.98
CA GLU A 37 8.47 -30.04 11.86
C GLU A 37 9.27 -28.97 11.12
N TRP A 38 10.59 -28.90 11.37
CA TRP A 38 11.48 -28.02 10.63
C TRP A 38 11.50 -28.35 9.13
N TRP A 39 11.61 -29.64 8.76
CA TRP A 39 11.53 -30.07 7.36
C TRP A 39 10.15 -29.87 6.73
N ARG A 40 9.07 -30.00 7.51
CA ARG A 40 7.72 -29.64 7.06
C ARG A 40 7.60 -28.15 6.77
N LEU A 41 8.13 -27.31 7.66
CA LEU A 41 8.17 -25.86 7.44
C LEU A 41 8.96 -25.55 6.17
N ALA A 42 10.14 -26.12 5.99
CA ALA A 42 10.94 -25.96 4.76
C ALA A 42 10.14 -26.37 3.51
N GLY A 43 9.45 -27.52 3.56
CA GLY A 43 8.60 -28.00 2.48
C GLY A 43 7.46 -27.04 2.16
N TYR A 44 6.77 -26.50 3.17
CA TYR A 44 5.74 -25.49 2.98
C TYR A 44 6.29 -24.17 2.45
N THR A 45 7.45 -23.71 2.92
CA THR A 45 8.11 -22.50 2.40
C THR A 45 8.39 -22.65 0.91
N VAL A 46 8.92 -23.80 0.48
CA VAL A 46 9.16 -24.09 -0.94
C VAL A 46 7.85 -24.17 -1.72
N ALA A 47 6.84 -24.86 -1.19
CA ALA A 47 5.54 -24.97 -1.85
C ALA A 47 4.87 -23.60 -2.04
N VAL A 48 4.91 -22.73 -1.03
CA VAL A 48 4.39 -21.35 -1.11
C VAL A 48 5.20 -20.54 -2.11
N ALA A 49 6.53 -20.65 -2.10
CA ALA A 49 7.39 -19.96 -3.07
C ALA A 49 7.04 -20.36 -4.52
N LEU A 50 6.85 -21.67 -4.78
CA LEU A 50 6.43 -22.16 -6.10
C LEU A 50 5.00 -21.72 -6.44
N ALA A 51 4.09 -21.70 -5.46
CA ALA A 51 2.73 -21.19 -5.66
C ALA A 51 2.72 -19.71 -6.05
N THR A 52 3.69 -18.89 -5.60
CA THR A 52 3.79 -17.50 -6.06
C THR A 52 4.08 -17.38 -7.56
N LEU A 53 4.68 -18.41 -8.18
CA LEU A 53 4.95 -18.46 -9.62
C LEU A 53 3.76 -19.01 -10.42
N ALA A 54 2.81 -19.67 -9.75
CA ALA A 54 1.60 -20.24 -10.36
C ALA A 54 0.52 -19.17 -10.57
N ASN A 55 0.87 -18.14 -11.33
CA ASN A 55 -0.03 -17.04 -11.69
C ASN A 55 0.16 -16.63 -13.16
N PRO A 56 -0.77 -15.86 -13.77
CA PRO A 56 -0.68 -15.47 -15.18
C PRO A 56 0.60 -14.70 -15.57
N THR A 57 1.26 -14.03 -14.62
CA THR A 57 2.55 -13.34 -14.86
C THR A 57 3.76 -14.28 -14.77
N GLY A 58 3.61 -15.43 -14.10
CA GLY A 58 4.67 -16.42 -13.95
C GLY A 58 5.89 -15.86 -13.20
N PRO A 59 7.12 -16.25 -13.60
CA PRO A 59 8.36 -15.75 -12.98
C PRO A 59 8.60 -14.24 -13.10
N ARG A 60 7.90 -13.55 -14.01
CA ARG A 60 8.03 -12.09 -14.19
C ARG A 60 7.60 -11.31 -12.94
N VAL A 61 6.85 -11.93 -12.04
CA VAL A 61 6.51 -11.35 -10.73
C VAL A 61 7.75 -10.98 -9.90
N LEU A 62 8.83 -11.76 -10.02
CA LEU A 62 10.06 -11.48 -9.27
C LEU A 62 10.74 -10.21 -9.78
N GLY A 63 10.71 -9.99 -11.10
CA GLY A 63 11.17 -8.75 -11.72
C GLY A 63 10.34 -7.54 -11.28
N TYR A 64 9.02 -7.69 -11.17
CA TYR A 64 8.14 -6.65 -10.65
C TYR A 64 8.47 -6.28 -9.19
N VAL A 65 8.67 -7.26 -8.32
CA VAL A 65 9.05 -7.01 -6.91
C VAL A 65 10.40 -6.28 -6.85
N SER A 66 11.39 -6.73 -7.61
CA SER A 66 12.70 -6.07 -7.66
C SER A 66 12.58 -4.61 -8.11
N HIS A 67 11.83 -4.35 -9.18
CA HIS A 67 11.60 -3.00 -9.69
C HIS A 67 10.94 -2.12 -8.62
N LEU A 68 9.88 -2.62 -7.99
CA LEU A 68 9.14 -1.90 -6.94
C LEU A 68 10.03 -1.53 -5.74
N MET A 69 10.93 -2.42 -5.32
CA MET A 69 11.87 -2.15 -4.22
C MET A 69 12.95 -1.11 -4.57
N THR A 70 13.29 -0.98 -5.85
CA THR A 70 14.32 -0.04 -6.34
C THR A 70 13.76 1.28 -6.86
N ALA A 71 12.45 1.36 -7.10
CA ALA A 71 11.79 2.52 -7.70
C ALA A 71 11.76 3.70 -6.72
N LYS A 72 12.71 4.62 -6.88
CA LYS A 72 12.79 5.88 -6.12
C LYS A 72 11.52 6.74 -6.23
N SER A 73 10.74 6.60 -7.31
CA SER A 73 9.46 7.29 -7.52
C SER A 73 8.45 6.95 -6.43
N VAL A 74 8.37 5.68 -6.04
CA VAL A 74 7.34 5.18 -5.11
C VAL A 74 7.61 5.67 -3.68
N VAL A 75 8.87 5.66 -3.26
CA VAL A 75 9.28 6.04 -1.88
C VAL A 75 9.13 7.54 -1.62
N ASN A 76 9.40 8.40 -2.62
CA ASN A 76 9.45 9.84 -2.41
C ASN A 76 8.11 10.57 -2.66
N LEU A 77 7.19 9.95 -3.41
CA LEU A 77 5.98 10.61 -3.88
C LEU A 77 4.70 10.07 -3.23
N VAL A 78 4.76 8.89 -2.62
CA VAL A 78 3.64 8.30 -1.90
C VAL A 78 3.93 8.32 -0.40
N THR A 79 3.15 9.10 0.35
CA THR A 79 3.30 9.28 1.79
C THR A 79 3.30 7.96 2.57
N GLU A 80 2.58 6.94 2.09
CA GLU A 80 2.52 5.61 2.69
C GLU A 80 3.87 4.86 2.69
N TRP A 81 4.77 5.23 1.78
CA TRP A 81 6.09 4.63 1.64
C TRP A 81 7.20 5.44 2.30
N ALA A 82 6.89 6.63 2.83
CA ALA A 82 7.83 7.42 3.58
C ALA A 82 8.13 6.78 4.96
N PRO A 83 9.35 6.93 5.49
CA PRO A 83 9.66 6.53 6.86
C PRO A 83 8.74 7.21 7.89
N PRO A 84 8.35 6.51 8.97
CA PRO A 84 7.52 7.11 10.01
C PRO A 84 8.24 8.23 10.75
N THR A 85 7.50 9.25 11.18
CA THR A 85 8.02 10.35 11.98
C THR A 85 7.29 10.44 13.31
N PRO A 86 7.95 10.85 14.42
CA PRO A 86 7.25 11.05 15.69
C PRO A 86 6.34 12.29 15.69
N ARG A 87 6.27 13.03 14.57
CA ARG A 87 5.46 14.26 14.44
C ARG A 87 4.03 13.97 14.02
N ASP A 88 3.79 12.82 13.40
CA ASP A 88 2.45 12.34 13.07
C ASP A 88 1.99 11.30 14.09
N ALA A 89 0.68 11.17 14.27
CA ALA A 89 0.11 10.31 15.32
C ALA A 89 0.48 8.82 15.13
N ALA A 90 0.50 8.34 13.88
CA ALA A 90 0.80 6.94 13.58
C ALA A 90 2.26 6.61 13.89
N GLY A 91 3.20 7.47 13.51
CA GLY A 91 4.61 7.33 13.80
C GLY A 91 4.91 7.50 15.29
N ALA A 92 4.25 8.43 15.99
CA ALA A 92 4.36 8.56 17.44
C ALA A 92 3.94 7.27 18.17
N ILE A 93 2.82 6.65 17.78
CA ILE A 93 2.37 5.35 18.32
C ILE A 93 3.39 4.26 18.01
N PHE A 94 3.93 4.22 16.79
CA PHE A 94 4.96 3.25 16.40
C PHE A 94 6.21 3.37 17.27
N PHE A 95 6.77 4.57 17.43
CA PHE A 95 7.96 4.77 18.27
C PHE A 95 7.68 4.46 19.75
N ALA A 96 6.49 4.80 20.26
CA ALA A 96 6.08 4.42 21.61
C ALA A 96 6.02 2.89 21.78
N LEU A 97 5.48 2.16 20.80
CA LEU A 97 5.46 0.69 20.79
C LEU A 97 6.88 0.10 20.75
N VAL A 98 7.77 0.67 19.93
CA VAL A 98 9.19 0.26 19.87
C VAL A 98 9.87 0.45 21.22
N ILE A 99 9.71 1.62 21.85
CA ILE A 99 10.25 1.89 23.19
C ILE A 99 9.68 0.91 24.20
N ALA A 100 8.36 0.71 24.23
CA ALA A 100 7.70 -0.21 25.15
C ALA A 100 8.21 -1.66 24.97
N LEU A 101 8.41 -2.11 23.73
CA LEU A 101 9.00 -3.41 23.43
C LEU A 101 10.42 -3.53 23.98
N PHE A 102 11.29 -2.57 23.70
CA PHE A 102 12.67 -2.63 24.19
C PHE A 102 12.74 -2.58 25.72
N VAL A 103 11.94 -1.73 26.36
CA VAL A 103 11.82 -1.69 27.82
C VAL A 103 11.35 -3.04 28.35
N ALA A 104 10.28 -3.60 27.79
CA ALA A 104 9.79 -4.92 28.21
C ALA A 104 10.85 -6.01 28.05
N LEU A 105 11.60 -6.03 26.94
CA LEU A 105 12.67 -7.00 26.70
C LEU A 105 13.89 -6.83 27.61
N ILE A 106 14.21 -5.60 28.04
CA ILE A 106 15.27 -5.32 29.02
C ILE A 106 14.92 -5.88 30.39
N TYR A 107 13.67 -5.68 30.82
CA TYR A 107 13.18 -6.10 32.14
C TYR A 107 12.58 -7.52 32.15
N ALA A 108 12.44 -8.16 30.99
CA ALA A 108 11.90 -9.50 30.86
C ALA A 108 12.70 -10.49 31.71
N ARG A 109 12.00 -11.30 32.52
CA ARG A 109 12.62 -12.38 33.30
C ARG A 109 13.16 -13.51 32.43
N ARG A 110 12.66 -13.61 31.19
CA ARG A 110 13.07 -14.61 30.19
C ARG A 110 13.54 -13.93 28.93
N ARG A 111 14.64 -14.42 28.36
CA ARG A 111 15.14 -13.94 27.07
C ARG A 111 14.22 -14.46 25.96
N PRO A 112 13.84 -13.64 24.98
CA PRO A 112 13.08 -14.09 23.81
C PRO A 112 13.88 -15.12 23.02
N ALA A 113 13.20 -16.01 22.29
CA ALA A 113 13.89 -16.95 21.43
C ALA A 113 14.66 -16.20 20.33
N LEU A 114 15.76 -16.79 19.85
CA LEU A 114 16.55 -16.19 18.76
C LEU A 114 15.70 -15.95 17.50
N THR A 115 14.75 -16.84 17.23
CA THR A 115 13.77 -16.71 16.15
C THR A 115 12.93 -15.45 16.29
N ASP A 116 12.42 -15.16 17.49
CA ASP A 116 11.61 -13.97 17.76
C ASP A 116 12.43 -12.70 17.62
N LEU A 117 13.71 -12.73 18.04
CA LEU A 117 14.61 -11.60 17.86
C LEU A 117 14.87 -11.30 16.37
N PHE A 118 15.10 -12.32 15.53
CA PHE A 118 15.23 -12.12 14.09
C PHE A 118 13.97 -11.52 13.46
N LEU A 119 12.80 -12.00 13.88
CA LEU A 119 11.52 -11.48 13.41
C LEU A 119 11.32 -10.02 13.83
N VAL A 120 11.51 -9.71 15.12
CA VAL A 120 11.40 -8.33 15.63
C VAL A 120 12.35 -7.40 14.89
N LEU A 121 13.63 -7.76 14.73
CA LEU A 121 14.62 -6.91 14.07
C LEU A 121 14.31 -6.69 12.59
N ALA A 122 13.93 -7.75 11.87
CA ALA A 122 13.59 -7.65 10.45
C ALA A 122 12.35 -6.79 10.22
N PHE A 123 11.30 -7.00 11.03
CA PHE A 123 10.07 -6.22 10.89
C PHE A 123 10.19 -4.81 11.47
N LEU A 124 11.06 -4.59 12.46
CA LEU A 124 11.43 -3.26 12.93
C LEU A 124 12.11 -2.47 11.81
N TRP A 125 13.07 -3.09 11.12
CA TRP A 125 13.70 -2.49 9.94
C TRP A 125 12.66 -2.12 8.86
N LEU A 126 11.71 -3.01 8.59
CA LEU A 126 10.62 -2.72 7.65
C LEU A 126 9.74 -1.56 8.12
N GLY A 127 9.35 -1.53 9.40
CA GLY A 127 8.54 -0.47 10.01
C GLY A 127 9.25 0.89 10.00
N LEU A 128 10.56 0.91 10.24
CA LEU A 128 11.40 2.10 10.12
C LEU A 128 11.56 2.57 8.66
N SER A 129 11.43 1.66 7.69
CA SER A 129 11.61 1.98 6.28
C SER A 129 10.38 2.65 5.66
N ALA A 130 9.16 2.28 6.08
CA ALA A 130 7.93 2.83 5.52
C ALA A 130 6.74 2.75 6.50
N GLY A 131 5.94 3.81 6.59
CA GLY A 131 4.79 3.90 7.49
C GLY A 131 3.77 2.78 7.31
N ARG A 132 3.49 2.35 6.08
CA ARG A 132 2.61 1.21 5.81
C ARG A 132 3.08 -0.12 6.42
N ASN A 133 4.37 -0.26 6.73
CA ASN A 133 4.94 -1.48 7.30
C ASN A 133 4.79 -1.54 8.84
N ILE A 134 4.37 -0.45 9.48
CA ILE A 134 4.14 -0.39 10.94
C ILE A 134 3.19 -1.51 11.39
N VAL A 135 2.14 -1.79 10.61
CA VAL A 135 1.16 -2.84 10.95
C VAL A 135 1.81 -4.21 11.05
N TRP A 136 2.73 -4.54 10.12
CA TRP A 136 3.43 -5.80 10.10
C TRP A 136 4.37 -5.94 11.30
N PHE A 137 5.07 -4.84 11.65
CA PHE A 137 5.87 -4.79 12.87
C PHE A 137 5.01 -5.00 14.11
N ALA A 138 3.89 -4.30 14.25
CA ALA A 138 3.03 -4.42 15.42
C ALA A 138 2.52 -5.86 15.62
N MET A 139 2.14 -6.55 14.53
CA MET A 139 1.72 -7.95 14.57
C MET A 139 2.83 -8.88 15.09
N VAL A 140 4.06 -8.68 14.64
CA VAL A 140 5.21 -9.51 15.05
C VAL A 140 5.68 -9.16 16.46
N ALA A 141 5.76 -7.87 16.78
CA ALA A 141 6.23 -7.36 18.07
C ALA A 141 5.31 -7.70 19.25
N TYR A 142 4.02 -7.91 18.97
CA TYR A 142 3.04 -8.27 20.00
C TYR A 142 3.41 -9.55 20.75
N LEU A 143 3.89 -10.59 20.06
CA LEU A 143 4.22 -11.88 20.67
C LEU A 143 5.31 -11.77 21.76
N PRO A 144 6.54 -11.29 21.44
CA PRO A 144 7.59 -11.17 22.45
C PRO A 144 7.26 -10.11 23.51
N LEU A 145 6.48 -9.07 23.17
CA LEU A 145 6.00 -8.11 24.16
C LEU A 145 5.06 -8.77 25.18
N ALA A 146 4.10 -9.57 24.71
CA ALA A 146 3.17 -10.30 25.57
C ALA A 146 3.90 -11.32 26.45
N GLU A 147 4.85 -12.06 25.90
CA GLU A 147 5.67 -13.01 26.67
C GLU A 147 6.55 -12.31 27.73
N ALA A 148 7.17 -11.19 27.38
CA ALA A 148 7.96 -10.38 28.30
C ALA A 148 7.11 -9.90 29.48
N LEU A 149 5.92 -9.35 29.22
CA LEU A 149 5.00 -8.88 30.25
C LEU A 149 4.46 -10.03 31.12
N ALA A 150 4.06 -11.15 30.49
CA ALA A 150 3.55 -12.33 31.20
C ALA A 150 4.58 -12.95 32.14
N SER A 151 5.88 -12.85 31.80
CA SER A 151 6.97 -13.38 32.64
C SER A 151 7.06 -12.74 34.03
N HIS A 152 6.40 -11.60 34.26
CA HIS A 152 6.33 -10.96 35.58
C HIS A 152 5.18 -11.47 36.46
N TRP A 153 4.18 -12.14 35.86
CA TRP A 153 2.93 -12.53 36.53
C TRP A 153 2.82 -14.04 36.69
N SER A 154 3.61 -14.82 35.94
CA SER A 154 3.63 -16.28 36.03
C SER A 154 5.05 -16.81 35.82
N ASP A 155 5.50 -17.63 36.77
CA ASP A 155 6.73 -18.43 36.64
C ASP A 155 6.50 -19.72 35.86
N ALA A 156 5.28 -20.00 35.40
CA ALA A 156 5.00 -21.16 34.56
C ALA A 156 5.86 -21.08 33.28
N PRO A 157 6.53 -22.17 32.85
CA PRO A 157 7.23 -22.18 31.57
C PRO A 157 6.27 -21.70 30.47
N PRO A 158 6.76 -21.04 29.40
CA PRO A 158 5.88 -20.69 28.29
C PRO A 158 5.19 -21.98 27.89
N ALA A 159 3.85 -22.00 27.91
CA ALA A 159 3.06 -23.21 27.71
C ALA A 159 3.73 -24.01 26.60
N SER A 160 4.19 -25.22 26.95
CA SER A 160 4.87 -26.06 25.97
C SER A 160 3.97 -26.07 24.74
N LYS A 161 4.51 -25.76 23.56
CA LYS A 161 3.73 -25.79 22.29
C LYS A 161 3.14 -27.19 21.99
N ARG A 162 3.23 -28.14 22.93
CA ARG A 162 2.89 -29.55 22.82
C ARG A 162 1.63 -29.97 23.57
N ASP A 163 1.20 -29.23 24.58
CA ASP A 163 -0.08 -29.51 25.23
C ASP A 163 -1.06 -28.46 24.71
N GLY A 164 -2.09 -28.90 23.97
CA GLY A 164 -3.11 -28.08 23.32
C GLY A 164 -4.02 -27.28 24.27
N ALA A 165 -3.48 -26.83 25.40
CA ALA A 165 -4.12 -26.11 26.49
C ALA A 165 -3.44 -24.78 26.81
N GLY A 166 -2.72 -24.18 25.85
CA GLY A 166 -2.56 -22.72 25.78
C GLY A 166 -3.88 -22.06 25.39
N GLN A 167 -4.98 -22.43 26.08
CA GLN A 167 -6.30 -21.86 25.84
C GLN A 167 -6.23 -20.42 26.36
N GLY A 168 -5.95 -19.47 25.46
CA GLY A 168 -6.45 -18.11 25.68
C GLY A 168 -7.91 -18.21 26.12
N ILE A 169 -8.34 -17.34 27.04
CA ILE A 169 -9.66 -17.43 27.68
C ILE A 169 -10.70 -17.73 26.58
N PRO A 170 -11.32 -18.93 26.52
CA PRO A 170 -12.13 -19.32 25.35
C PRO A 170 -13.23 -18.32 25.06
N ALA A 171 -13.77 -17.70 26.11
CA ALA A 171 -14.70 -16.58 26.02
C ALA A 171 -14.07 -15.34 25.38
N ALA A 172 -12.86 -14.92 25.78
CA ALA A 172 -12.17 -13.78 25.16
C ALA A 172 -11.80 -14.06 23.69
N ASN A 173 -11.36 -15.27 23.37
CA ASN A 173 -11.09 -15.69 22.00
C ASN A 173 -12.38 -15.73 21.16
N ALA A 174 -13.47 -16.29 21.70
CA ALA A 174 -14.77 -16.30 21.04
C ALA A 174 -15.31 -14.88 20.82
N VAL A 175 -15.15 -13.99 21.81
CA VAL A 175 -15.49 -12.57 21.68
C VAL A 175 -14.65 -11.89 20.62
N LEU A 176 -13.32 -12.09 20.61
CA LEU A 176 -12.43 -11.48 19.63
C LEU A 176 -12.72 -11.99 18.21
N VAL A 177 -12.88 -13.31 18.04
CA VAL A 177 -13.23 -13.92 16.75
C VAL A 177 -14.59 -13.44 16.29
N SER A 178 -15.58 -13.38 17.18
CA SER A 178 -16.92 -12.87 16.84
C SER A 178 -16.87 -11.38 16.49
N ALA A 179 -16.08 -10.57 17.20
CA ALA A 179 -15.90 -9.15 16.90
C ALA A 179 -15.21 -8.95 15.55
N LEU A 180 -14.15 -9.69 15.26
CA LEU A 180 -13.45 -9.66 13.98
C LEU A 180 -14.34 -10.15 12.84
N ALA A 181 -15.04 -11.27 13.02
CA ALA A 181 -15.98 -11.80 12.03
C ALA A 181 -17.12 -10.82 11.78
N THR A 182 -17.67 -10.21 12.82
CA THR A 182 -18.69 -9.15 12.72
C THR A 182 -18.12 -7.95 11.98
N ALA A 183 -16.91 -7.49 12.31
CA ALA A 183 -16.26 -6.39 11.60
C ALA A 183 -16.06 -6.69 10.11
N VAL A 184 -15.67 -7.93 9.76
CA VAL A 184 -15.56 -8.39 8.37
C VAL A 184 -16.92 -8.37 7.68
N VAL A 185 -17.94 -8.97 8.29
CA VAL A 185 -19.32 -9.02 7.77
C VAL A 185 -19.89 -7.62 7.56
N LEU A 186 -19.80 -6.75 8.56
CA LEU A 186 -20.25 -5.35 8.45
C LEU A 186 -19.42 -4.55 7.43
N SER A 187 -18.19 -4.98 7.14
CA SER A 187 -17.36 -4.36 6.11
C SER A 187 -17.68 -4.84 4.69
N LEU A 188 -18.46 -5.91 4.51
CA LEU A 188 -18.80 -6.44 3.19
C LEU A 188 -19.61 -5.41 2.38
N PRO A 189 -19.27 -5.21 1.09
CA PRO A 189 -19.86 -4.15 0.28
C PRO A 189 -21.38 -4.32 0.06
N TRP A 190 -21.92 -5.54 0.16
CA TRP A 190 -23.36 -5.82 0.07
C TRP A 190 -24.12 -5.65 1.40
N ILE A 191 -23.41 -5.59 2.54
CA ILE A 191 -24.04 -5.38 3.87
C ILE A 191 -24.08 -3.89 4.23
N ARG A 192 -23.07 -3.13 3.81
CA ARG A 192 -23.00 -1.68 4.08
C ARG A 192 -24.23 -0.87 3.63
N PRO A 193 -24.88 -1.13 2.47
CA PRO A 193 -26.11 -0.43 2.08
C PRO A 193 -27.28 -0.68 3.03
N LEU A 194 -27.42 -1.90 3.57
CA LEU A 194 -28.45 -2.26 4.54
C LEU A 194 -28.27 -1.51 5.88
N LEU A 195 -27.07 -1.03 6.16
CA LEU A 195 -26.71 -0.22 7.33
C LEU A 195 -26.82 1.29 7.08
N GLY A 196 -27.39 1.71 5.94
CA GLY A 196 -27.47 3.13 5.55
C GLY A 196 -26.11 3.74 5.20
N ARG A 197 -25.09 2.91 4.89
CA ARG A 197 -23.75 3.32 4.46
C ARG A 197 -23.53 2.91 3.00
N PRO A 198 -24.21 3.55 2.03
CA PRO A 198 -24.03 3.20 0.62
C PRO A 198 -22.54 3.34 0.24
N VAL A 199 -21.99 2.29 -0.36
CA VAL A 199 -20.62 2.31 -0.87
C VAL A 199 -20.68 3.01 -2.22
N SER A 200 -20.42 4.31 -2.23
CA SER A 200 -20.09 4.97 -3.50
C SER A 200 -18.63 4.66 -3.83
N LEU A 201 -18.42 4.00 -4.96
CA LEU A 201 -17.07 3.82 -5.52
C LEU A 201 -16.52 5.13 -6.10
N LEU A 202 -17.38 6.14 -6.25
CA LEU A 202 -17.07 7.47 -6.75
C LEU A 202 -17.12 8.46 -5.59
N THR A 203 -16.11 9.32 -5.51
CA THR A 203 -16.11 10.48 -4.62
C THR A 203 -16.71 11.69 -5.33
N GLU A 204 -17.08 12.73 -4.59
CA GLU A 204 -17.56 13.99 -5.17
C GLU A 204 -16.55 14.63 -6.13
N ASP A 205 -15.26 14.35 -5.92
CA ASP A 205 -14.17 14.83 -6.76
C ASP A 205 -13.93 13.96 -8.01
N THR A 206 -14.76 12.94 -8.25
CA THR A 206 -14.62 12.09 -9.44
C THR A 206 -15.23 12.79 -10.68
N PRO A 207 -14.52 12.91 -11.81
CA PRO A 207 -14.93 13.74 -12.95
C PRO A 207 -15.95 13.06 -13.87
N VAL A 208 -17.03 12.51 -13.32
CA VAL A 208 -18.02 11.69 -14.05
C VAL A 208 -18.54 12.41 -15.29
N LYS A 209 -19.14 13.59 -15.11
CA LYS A 209 -19.76 14.35 -16.20
C LYS A 209 -18.74 14.89 -17.21
N ALA A 210 -17.55 15.26 -16.74
CA ALA A 210 -16.50 15.73 -17.63
C ALA A 210 -15.98 14.60 -18.54
N VAL A 211 -15.86 13.37 -18.02
CA VAL A 211 -15.49 12.20 -18.82
C VAL A 211 -16.63 11.78 -19.77
N GLU A 212 -17.89 11.86 -19.34
CA GLU A 212 -19.03 11.67 -20.26
C GLU A 212 -18.98 12.65 -21.44
N LYS A 213 -18.65 13.92 -21.17
CA LYS A 213 -18.49 14.94 -22.20
C LYS A 213 -17.29 14.70 -23.11
N LEU A 214 -16.15 14.27 -22.56
CA LEU A 214 -14.98 13.85 -23.33
C LEU A 214 -15.33 12.72 -24.31
N ARG A 215 -16.10 11.72 -23.86
CA ARG A 215 -16.54 10.58 -24.69
C ARG A 215 -17.57 10.98 -25.74
N ALA A 216 -18.38 12.00 -25.46
CA ALA A 216 -19.35 12.55 -26.40
C ALA A 216 -18.71 13.44 -27.49
N LEU A 217 -17.45 13.84 -27.34
CA LEU A 217 -16.75 14.58 -28.39
C LEU A 217 -16.59 13.72 -29.67
N PRO A 218 -16.68 14.34 -30.86
CA PRO A 218 -16.36 13.68 -32.12
C PRO A 218 -14.95 13.07 -32.07
N PRO A 219 -14.70 11.88 -32.67
CA PRO A 219 -13.40 11.22 -32.63
C PRO A 219 -12.22 12.09 -33.12
N GLU A 220 -12.46 12.95 -34.09
CA GLU A 220 -11.49 13.91 -34.65
C GLU A 220 -11.17 15.08 -33.71
N GLU A 221 -12.07 15.41 -32.78
CA GLU A 221 -11.88 16.47 -31.79
C GLU A 221 -11.40 15.94 -30.44
N ARG A 222 -11.45 14.62 -30.24
CA ARG A 222 -11.04 13.99 -28.98
C ARG A 222 -9.51 14.07 -28.82
N PRO A 223 -9.02 14.63 -27.69
CA PRO A 223 -7.59 14.66 -27.39
C PRO A 223 -6.96 13.25 -27.40
N LYS A 224 -5.83 13.10 -28.10
CA LYS A 224 -5.05 11.84 -28.10
C LYS A 224 -4.07 11.78 -26.92
N ARG A 225 -3.62 12.93 -26.44
CA ARG A 225 -2.67 13.17 -25.35
C ARG A 225 -3.34 14.13 -24.37
N LEU A 226 -4.23 13.58 -23.54
CA LEU A 226 -4.97 14.32 -22.52
C LEU A 226 -4.12 14.47 -21.27
N PHE A 227 -3.79 15.70 -20.86
CA PHE A 227 -3.21 15.97 -19.56
C PHE A 227 -4.32 16.01 -18.50
N HIS A 228 -4.08 15.39 -17.35
CA HIS A 228 -5.02 15.38 -16.23
C HIS A 228 -4.28 15.16 -14.91
N THR A 229 -4.94 15.43 -13.77
CA THR A 229 -4.40 15.08 -12.46
C THR A 229 -4.28 13.55 -12.29
N THR A 230 -3.31 13.11 -11.50
CA THR A 230 -3.11 11.70 -11.17
C THR A 230 -4.38 11.03 -10.64
N GLY A 231 -5.18 11.75 -9.84
CA GLY A 231 -6.42 11.22 -9.28
C GLY A 231 -7.47 10.82 -10.33
N PHE A 232 -7.52 11.55 -11.46
CA PHE A 232 -8.48 11.28 -12.53
C PHE A 232 -8.10 10.07 -13.38
N GLY A 233 -6.82 9.66 -13.38
CA GLY A 233 -6.33 8.56 -14.22
C GLY A 233 -7.05 7.25 -13.98
N SER A 234 -7.27 6.87 -12.73
CA SER A 234 -7.99 5.63 -12.39
C SER A 234 -9.41 5.60 -12.94
N TYR A 235 -10.12 6.73 -12.84
CA TYR A 235 -11.49 6.82 -13.34
C TYR A 235 -11.53 6.84 -14.88
N LEU A 236 -10.59 7.54 -15.53
CA LEU A 236 -10.45 7.52 -16.99
C LEU A 236 -10.20 6.11 -17.54
N ILE A 237 -9.30 5.34 -16.93
CA ILE A 237 -9.03 3.95 -17.32
C ILE A 237 -10.31 3.10 -17.26
N TRP A 238 -11.17 3.33 -16.28
CA TRP A 238 -12.41 2.58 -16.10
C TRP A 238 -13.55 3.06 -17.01
N ALA A 239 -13.80 4.37 -17.06
CA ALA A 239 -14.96 4.95 -17.75
C ALA A 239 -14.73 5.24 -19.24
N ALA A 240 -13.47 5.40 -19.66
CA ALA A 240 -13.05 5.74 -21.01
C ALA A 240 -11.76 4.97 -21.38
N PRO A 241 -11.77 3.63 -21.41
CA PRO A 241 -10.57 2.82 -21.69
C PRO A 241 -9.93 3.11 -23.06
N GLU A 242 -10.68 3.70 -23.99
CA GLU A 242 -10.21 4.19 -25.29
C GLU A 242 -9.33 5.44 -25.19
N GLN A 243 -9.37 6.18 -24.08
CA GLN A 243 -8.59 7.39 -23.85
C GLN A 243 -7.26 7.03 -23.16
N PRO A 244 -6.10 7.23 -23.81
CA PRO A 244 -4.82 7.09 -23.14
C PRO A 244 -4.71 8.09 -21.98
N VAL A 245 -4.32 7.59 -20.82
CA VAL A 245 -4.06 8.42 -19.64
C VAL A 245 -2.62 8.92 -19.63
N PHE A 246 -2.42 10.15 -19.16
CA PHE A 246 -1.10 10.72 -19.00
C PHE A 246 -0.35 10.09 -17.82
N ILE A 247 -1.05 9.88 -16.71
CA ILE A 247 -0.50 9.25 -15.50
C ILE A 247 -1.64 8.63 -14.67
N ASP A 248 -1.35 7.67 -13.80
CA ASP A 248 -2.31 7.17 -12.83
C ASP A 248 -1.62 6.88 -11.48
N PRO A 249 -2.36 6.58 -10.40
CA PRO A 249 -1.77 6.40 -9.07
C PRO A 249 -0.76 5.26 -8.94
N ARG A 250 -0.63 4.38 -9.94
CA ARG A 250 0.38 3.31 -10.00
C ARG A 250 1.71 3.87 -10.51
N PHE A 251 2.33 4.72 -9.69
CA PHE A 251 3.56 5.45 -10.01
C PHE A 251 4.75 4.57 -10.41
N GLU A 252 4.76 3.28 -10.04
CA GLU A 252 5.82 2.33 -10.39
C GLU A 252 5.97 2.11 -11.91
N PHE A 253 4.95 2.45 -12.70
CA PHE A 253 4.95 2.31 -14.17
C PHE A 253 5.41 3.58 -14.92
N TYR A 254 5.67 4.68 -14.20
CA TYR A 254 6.01 5.97 -14.82
C TYR A 254 7.44 6.42 -14.44
N PRO A 255 8.19 7.03 -15.38
CA PRO A 255 9.45 7.68 -15.06
C PRO A 255 9.27 8.77 -14.00
N VAL A 256 10.25 8.90 -13.08
CA VAL A 256 10.24 9.92 -12.02
C VAL A 256 10.03 11.33 -12.59
N ASP A 257 10.68 11.62 -13.72
CA ASP A 257 10.58 12.93 -14.38
C ASP A 257 9.15 13.22 -14.85
N GLN A 258 8.45 12.22 -15.41
CA GLN A 258 7.06 12.40 -15.83
C GLN A 258 6.12 12.67 -14.65
N ILE A 259 6.36 11.99 -13.51
CA ILE A 259 5.56 12.21 -12.30
C ILE A 259 5.80 13.62 -11.75
N ASN A 260 7.06 14.06 -11.73
CA ASN A 260 7.42 15.40 -11.30
C ASN A 260 6.88 16.48 -12.24
N ASP A 261 6.99 16.29 -13.56
CA ASP A 261 6.43 17.18 -14.56
C ASP A 261 4.91 17.32 -14.38
N CYS A 262 4.21 16.20 -14.17
CA CYS A 262 2.77 16.23 -13.86
C CYS A 262 2.47 17.04 -12.60
N ARG A 263 3.21 16.80 -11.52
CA ARG A 263 3.02 17.49 -10.23
C ARG A 263 3.30 18.98 -10.33
N PHE A 264 4.41 19.36 -10.97
CA PHE A 264 4.80 20.76 -11.14
C PHE A 264 3.82 21.50 -12.06
N ALA A 265 3.47 20.92 -13.21
CA ALA A 265 2.48 21.49 -14.12
C ALA A 265 1.11 21.63 -13.44
N SER A 266 0.68 20.63 -12.67
CA SER A 266 -0.56 20.70 -11.86
C SER A 266 -0.56 21.86 -10.88
N ALA A 267 0.59 22.17 -10.29
CA ALA A 267 0.77 23.31 -9.37
C ALA A 267 1.03 24.65 -10.10
N GLY A 268 0.98 24.68 -11.44
CA GLY A 268 1.18 25.88 -12.27
C GLY A 268 2.65 26.19 -12.61
N TYR A 269 3.60 25.29 -12.34
CA TYR A 269 5.02 25.45 -12.65
C TYR A 269 5.37 24.72 -13.97
N ASN A 270 6.26 25.29 -14.77
CA ASN A 270 6.74 24.70 -16.04
C ASN A 270 5.61 24.20 -16.97
N VAL A 271 4.46 24.88 -16.95
CA VAL A 271 3.25 24.44 -17.66
C VAL A 271 3.50 24.32 -19.16
N GLU A 272 3.98 25.39 -19.79
CA GLU A 272 4.17 25.41 -21.24
C GLU A 272 5.20 24.38 -21.70
N GLU A 273 6.31 24.25 -20.95
CA GLU A 273 7.37 23.28 -21.21
C GLU A 273 6.83 21.84 -21.11
N THR A 274 6.08 21.53 -20.04
CA THR A 274 5.49 20.21 -19.83
C THR A 274 4.50 19.87 -20.94
N LEU A 275 3.57 20.78 -21.23
CA LEU A 275 2.57 20.58 -22.28
C LEU A 275 3.21 20.40 -23.66
N ALA A 276 4.32 21.12 -23.95
CA ALA A 276 5.07 20.97 -25.18
C ALA A 276 5.86 19.65 -25.24
N ARG A 277 6.58 19.29 -24.17
CA ARG A 277 7.39 18.07 -24.05
C ARG A 277 6.57 16.82 -24.29
N TYR A 278 5.42 16.71 -23.63
CA TYR A 278 4.49 15.58 -23.78
C TYR A 278 3.49 15.79 -24.91
N ARG A 279 3.59 16.93 -25.62
CA ARG A 279 2.91 17.14 -26.88
C ARG A 279 1.38 17.08 -26.65
N ILE A 280 0.93 17.63 -25.52
CA ILE A 280 -0.43 17.56 -25.00
C ILE A 280 -1.40 18.27 -25.95
N ASP A 281 -2.54 17.64 -26.20
CA ASP A 281 -3.59 18.13 -27.10
C ASP A 281 -4.98 18.16 -26.45
N GLY A 282 -5.03 18.11 -25.12
CA GLY A 282 -6.24 18.37 -24.33
C GLY A 282 -5.95 18.42 -22.84
N LEU A 283 -6.81 19.09 -22.08
CA LEU A 283 -6.68 19.23 -20.63
C LEU A 283 -7.98 18.79 -19.95
N LEU A 284 -7.91 17.84 -19.01
CA LEU A 284 -8.99 17.53 -18.07
C LEU A 284 -8.47 17.84 -16.67
N LEU A 285 -8.80 19.03 -16.18
CA LEU A 285 -8.22 19.57 -14.95
C LEU A 285 -9.19 19.46 -13.78
N ASP A 286 -8.64 19.16 -12.60
CA ASP A 286 -9.36 19.24 -11.33
C ASP A 286 -9.38 20.68 -10.82
N ARG A 287 -10.56 21.22 -10.58
CA ARG A 287 -10.72 22.64 -10.25
C ARG A 287 -10.17 23.01 -8.88
N LYS A 288 -10.16 22.07 -7.94
CA LYS A 288 -9.69 22.32 -6.56
C LYS A 288 -8.17 22.31 -6.48
N SER A 289 -7.51 21.38 -7.16
CA SER A 289 -6.06 21.17 -7.05
C SER A 289 -5.22 21.80 -8.16
N GLN A 290 -5.82 22.21 -9.29
CA GLN A 290 -5.10 22.71 -10.47
C GLN A 290 -5.53 24.12 -10.92
N GLU A 291 -6.02 24.95 -10.00
CA GLU A 291 -6.48 26.33 -10.29
C GLU A 291 -5.45 27.16 -11.08
N LYS A 292 -4.19 27.17 -10.63
CA LYS A 292 -3.10 27.91 -11.30
C LYS A 292 -2.83 27.43 -12.73
N LEU A 293 -2.94 26.13 -12.97
CA LEU A 293 -2.80 25.55 -14.30
C LEU A 293 -3.98 25.95 -15.20
N GLU A 294 -5.20 25.94 -14.65
CA GLU A 294 -6.40 26.38 -15.35
C GLU A 294 -6.29 27.86 -15.78
N GLU A 295 -5.91 28.75 -14.86
CA GLU A 295 -5.72 30.18 -15.14
C GLU A 295 -4.73 30.40 -16.28
N ARG A 296 -3.60 29.69 -16.24
CA ARG A 296 -2.54 29.80 -17.23
C ARG A 296 -2.95 29.23 -18.59
N ALA A 297 -3.70 28.13 -18.60
CA ALA A 297 -4.29 27.58 -19.82
C ALA A 297 -5.23 28.59 -20.49
N ARG A 298 -6.11 29.25 -19.71
CA ARG A 298 -7.01 30.31 -20.21
C ARG A 298 -6.25 31.51 -20.76
N ALA A 299 -5.28 32.00 -20.01
CA ALA A 299 -4.46 33.15 -20.40
C ALA A 299 -3.69 32.90 -21.70
N SER A 300 -3.35 31.65 -22.02
CA SER A 300 -2.62 31.31 -23.24
C SER A 300 -3.42 31.50 -24.54
N GLY A 301 -4.76 31.51 -24.48
CA GLY A 301 -5.63 31.56 -25.66
C GLY A 301 -5.57 30.31 -26.57
N ARG A 302 -4.72 29.32 -26.26
CA ARG A 302 -4.54 28.08 -27.04
C ARG A 302 -5.61 27.04 -26.80
N TRP A 303 -6.43 27.22 -25.77
CA TRP A 303 -7.37 26.22 -25.28
C TRP A 303 -8.78 26.79 -25.29
N CYS A 304 -9.73 26.00 -25.76
CA CYS A 304 -11.15 26.26 -25.71
C CYS A 304 -11.79 25.36 -24.64
N GLU A 305 -12.54 25.94 -23.72
CA GLU A 305 -13.32 25.19 -22.74
C GLU A 305 -14.56 24.58 -23.42
N VAL A 306 -14.68 23.26 -23.34
CA VAL A 306 -15.84 22.52 -23.86
C VAL A 306 -16.74 21.99 -22.77
N TYR A 307 -16.25 21.93 -21.52
CA TYR A 307 -17.04 21.57 -20.36
C TYR A 307 -16.47 22.13 -19.06
N ARG A 308 -17.36 22.45 -18.12
CA ARG A 308 -17.05 22.82 -16.75
C ARG A 308 -18.17 22.44 -15.80
N ASP A 309 -17.80 21.93 -14.62
CA ASP A 309 -18.68 21.83 -13.46
C ASP A 309 -17.96 22.24 -12.16
N ALA A 310 -18.46 21.81 -11.00
CA ALA A 310 -17.85 22.07 -9.70
C ALA A 310 -16.52 21.31 -9.49
N THR A 311 -16.31 20.22 -10.20
CA THR A 311 -15.21 19.27 -9.99
C THR A 311 -14.12 19.44 -11.03
N ALA A 312 -14.48 19.50 -12.31
CA ALA A 312 -13.54 19.44 -13.42
C ALA A 312 -13.82 20.46 -14.52
N VAL A 313 -12.77 20.73 -15.30
CA VAL A 313 -12.85 21.48 -16.55
C VAL A 313 -12.19 20.66 -17.66
N LEU A 314 -12.87 20.58 -18.81
CA LEU A 314 -12.35 19.95 -20.02
C LEU A 314 -12.06 21.04 -21.05
N MET A 315 -10.83 21.05 -21.55
CA MET A 315 -10.38 21.97 -22.59
C MET A 315 -9.76 21.20 -23.75
N VAL A 316 -10.05 21.66 -24.97
CA VAL A 316 -9.47 21.17 -26.23
C VAL A 316 -8.71 22.31 -26.92
N PRO A 317 -7.85 22.06 -27.91
CA PRO A 317 -7.15 23.11 -28.62
C PRO A 317 -8.14 24.08 -29.26
N ALA A 318 -7.88 25.38 -29.14
CA ALA A 318 -8.61 26.38 -29.89
C ALA A 318 -8.39 26.14 -31.38
N ARG A 319 -9.47 26.09 -32.17
CA ARG A 319 -9.33 26.00 -33.63
C ARG A 319 -8.55 27.23 -34.12
N PRO A 320 -7.63 27.06 -35.09
CA PRO A 320 -7.04 28.23 -35.74
C PRO A 320 -8.17 29.10 -36.29
N ALA A 321 -8.09 30.41 -36.07
CA ALA A 321 -9.00 31.35 -36.71
C ALA A 321 -8.94 31.12 -38.23
N PRO A 322 -10.08 31.04 -38.92
CA PRO A 322 -10.13 30.81 -40.37
C PRO A 322 -9.40 31.91 -41.16
#